data_AF-A0A6I4SIM9-F1
#
_entry.id   AF-A0A6I4SIM9-F1
#
_cell.length_a   1.000
_cell.length_b   1.000
_cell.length_c   1.000
_cell.angle_alpha   90.00
_cell.angle_beta   90.00
_cell.angle_gamma   90.00
#
_symmetry.space_group_name_H-M   'P 1'
#
loop_
_entity.id
_entity.type
_entity.pdbx_description
1 polymer ?
#
loop_
_entity_poly.entity_id
_entity_poly.type
_entity_poly.pdbx_seq_one_letter_code
_entity_poly.pdbx_strand_id
1 'polypeptide(L)'
;MRLRDLTVIAAVCGSGFALLLAWSVFGDEITDLVVPKPEETREELAAASRTLVYRLSSETPTRFAFTQPASLIRIISQPVIAPESWEERDNWTYGYRVTLKDAQGALIYNRDIFSLSLRPDKLLPYKRPVRIFRGKDKGLIALQDDAVLVSDPAASSIEISAIELGEGVQKIDVRTYERVSFIGSTALAAFRRRSPEEQANLAKANALPPEFLTNSERANLFTNRWRVLGPMGIDGRDYSVHVVYEGKAISDDGEEQ
;
A
#
# COMPACT_ATOMS: atom_id res chain seq x y z
N MET A 1 26.72 31.36 72.01
CA MET A 1 26.80 30.27 71.02
C MET A 1 25.40 29.71 70.87
N ARG A 2 24.64 30.17 69.86
CA ARG A 2 23.17 30.11 69.81
C ARG A 2 22.72 28.94 68.93
N LEU A 3 21.73 28.19 69.43
CA LEU A 3 21.07 27.02 68.83
C LEU A 3 20.28 27.27 67.53
N ARG A 4 20.60 28.32 66.75
CA ARG A 4 19.82 28.74 65.57
C ARG A 4 20.45 28.40 64.22
N ASP A 5 21.69 27.93 64.20
CA ASP A 5 22.43 27.71 62.93
C ASP A 5 22.35 26.28 62.39
N LEU A 6 21.75 25.33 63.13
CA LEU A 6 21.64 23.93 62.69
C LEU A 6 20.38 23.60 61.87
N THR A 7 19.36 24.45 61.88
CA THR A 7 18.08 24.15 61.20
C THR A 7 18.07 24.52 59.71
N VAL A 8 19.01 25.35 59.25
CA VAL A 8 19.03 25.84 57.86
C VAL A 8 19.75 24.85 56.92
N ILE A 9 20.68 24.04 57.43
CA ILE A 9 21.45 23.10 56.58
C ILE A 9 20.63 21.85 56.22
N ALA A 10 19.66 21.45 57.04
CA ALA A 10 18.78 20.30 56.75
C ALA A 10 17.76 20.57 55.62
N ALA A 11 17.36 21.82 55.40
CA ALA A 11 16.35 22.17 54.40
C ALA A 11 16.90 22.21 52.96
N VAL A 12 18.21 22.47 52.78
CA VAL A 12 18.85 22.58 51.46
C VAL A 12 19.23 21.21 50.89
N CYS A 13 19.54 20.22 51.74
CA CYS A 13 19.84 18.86 51.27
C CYS A 13 18.59 18.07 50.85
N GLY A 14 17.43 18.34 51.46
CA GLY A 14 16.17 17.66 51.10
C GLY A 14 15.60 18.06 49.74
N SER A 15 15.81 19.30 49.31
CA SER A 15 15.29 19.82 48.05
C SER A 15 16.09 19.35 46.83
N GLY A 16 17.41 19.17 46.96
CA GLY A 16 18.25 18.61 45.89
C GLY A 16 17.95 17.14 45.58
N PHE A 17 17.63 16.34 46.61
CA PHE A 17 17.32 14.91 46.43
C PHE A 17 15.94 14.67 45.80
N ALA A 18 14.96 15.53 46.12
CA ALA A 18 13.63 15.48 45.50
C ALA A 18 13.68 15.87 44.00
N LEU A 19 14.53 16.84 43.63
CA LEU A 19 14.74 17.20 42.22
C LEU A 19 15.46 16.11 41.44
N LEU A 20 16.46 15.43 42.03
CA LEU A 20 17.14 14.31 41.37
C LEU A 20 16.23 13.08 41.22
N LEU A 21 15.38 12.79 42.20
CA LEU A 21 14.39 11.71 42.10
C LEU A 21 13.30 12.05 41.08
N ALA A 22 12.78 13.27 41.08
CA ALA A 22 11.85 13.73 40.05
C ALA A 22 12.48 13.66 38.65
N TRP A 23 13.76 13.97 38.50
CA TRP A 23 14.46 13.85 37.23
C TRP A 23 14.72 12.39 36.82
N SER A 24 14.90 11.46 37.77
CA SER A 24 15.01 10.03 37.44
C SER A 24 13.68 9.37 37.04
N VAL A 25 12.54 9.92 37.48
CA VAL A 25 11.21 9.37 37.21
C VAL A 25 10.54 10.04 36.01
N PHE A 26 10.77 11.34 35.81
CA PHE A 26 10.13 12.16 34.77
C PHE A 26 11.13 12.77 33.78
N GLY A 27 12.44 12.50 33.91
CA GLY A 27 13.45 13.09 33.06
C GLY A 27 13.31 12.71 31.60
N ASP A 28 12.99 11.44 31.32
CA ASP A 28 12.78 10.97 29.96
C ASP A 28 11.55 11.63 29.31
N GLU A 29 10.44 11.78 30.06
CA GLU A 29 9.22 12.49 29.60
C GLU A 29 9.46 14.00 29.36
N ILE A 30 10.26 14.65 30.21
CA ILE A 30 10.57 16.08 30.05
C ILE A 30 11.59 16.29 28.92
N THR A 31 12.52 15.36 28.69
CA THR A 31 13.38 15.42 27.51
C THR A 31 12.61 15.25 26.22
N ASP A 32 11.56 14.42 26.18
CA ASP A 32 10.68 14.33 25.00
C ASP A 32 9.85 15.60 24.75
N LEU A 33 9.60 16.41 25.79
CA LEU A 33 8.87 17.68 25.70
C LEU A 33 9.76 18.89 25.35
N VAL A 34 11.07 18.84 25.66
CA VAL A 34 11.99 19.99 25.57
C VAL A 34 13.06 19.80 24.50
N VAL A 35 13.41 18.56 24.16
CA VAL A 35 14.20 18.28 22.97
C VAL A 35 13.24 18.37 21.79
N PRO A 36 13.36 19.36 20.89
CA PRO A 36 12.64 19.28 19.63
C PRO A 36 13.02 17.95 19.00
N LYS A 37 12.07 17.03 18.90
CA LYS A 37 12.22 15.81 18.08
C LYS A 37 12.83 16.29 16.77
N PRO A 38 14.03 15.81 16.40
CA PRO A 38 14.61 16.19 15.11
C PRO A 38 13.52 15.95 14.08
N GLU A 39 13.16 16.96 13.28
CA GLU A 39 12.11 16.89 12.27
C GLU A 39 12.11 15.48 11.68
N GLU A 40 11.13 14.66 12.08
CA GLU A 40 11.02 13.28 11.66
C GLU A 40 10.80 13.36 10.16
N THR A 41 11.92 13.27 9.44
CA THR A 41 11.94 13.48 8.02
C THR A 41 10.98 12.45 7.45
N ARG A 42 10.25 12.79 6.40
CA ARG A 42 9.39 11.88 5.59
C ARG A 42 10.05 10.53 5.21
N GLU A 43 11.32 10.34 5.53
CA GLU A 43 12.14 9.13 5.46
C GLU A 43 11.83 8.08 6.53
N GLU A 44 11.29 8.41 7.71
CA GLU A 44 10.87 7.42 8.73
C GLU A 44 9.47 6.83 8.48
N LEU A 45 9.15 6.60 7.20
CA LEU A 45 8.13 5.63 6.83
C LEU A 45 8.65 4.25 7.21
N ALA A 46 8.35 3.82 8.44
CA ALA A 46 8.46 2.44 8.88
C ALA A 46 7.94 1.55 7.75
N ALA A 47 8.76 0.60 7.28
CA ALA A 47 8.62 -0.15 6.03
C ALA A 47 7.38 -1.07 5.98
N ALA A 48 6.17 -0.51 6.18
CA ALA A 48 4.96 -1.25 6.50
C ALA A 48 4.41 -2.03 5.30
N SER A 49 4.61 -1.55 4.07
CA SER A 49 4.45 -2.39 2.87
C SER A 49 5.16 -1.73 1.68
N ARG A 50 5.82 -2.54 0.84
CA ARG A 50 6.35 -2.11 -0.46
C ARG A 50 5.71 -2.91 -1.57
N THR A 51 5.39 -2.25 -2.66
CA THR A 51 4.70 -2.85 -3.80
C THR A 51 5.30 -2.38 -5.11
N LEU A 52 5.49 -3.29 -6.06
CA LEU A 52 5.85 -2.94 -7.44
C LEU A 52 4.61 -2.56 -8.24
N VAL A 53 4.72 -1.48 -9.01
CA VAL A 53 3.71 -1.00 -9.96
C VAL A 53 4.36 -0.65 -11.29
N TYR A 54 3.56 -0.66 -12.35
CA TYR A 54 4.01 -0.39 -13.72
C TYR A 54 3.32 0.85 -14.26
N ARG A 55 4.13 1.82 -14.69
CA ARG A 55 3.63 3.10 -15.19
C ARG A 55 3.12 2.97 -16.61
N LEU A 56 1.87 3.39 -16.82
CA LEU A 56 1.26 3.39 -18.13
C LEU A 56 1.78 4.53 -19.00
N SER A 57 1.95 4.23 -20.29
CA SER A 57 2.19 5.21 -21.34
C SER A 57 0.96 5.33 -22.24
N SER A 58 0.75 6.52 -22.81
CA SER A 58 -0.25 6.75 -23.87
C SER A 58 0.25 6.36 -25.25
N GLU A 59 1.56 6.27 -25.44
CA GLU A 59 2.19 5.99 -26.74
C GLU A 59 2.46 4.49 -26.93
N THR A 60 2.88 3.81 -25.88
CA THR A 60 3.26 2.39 -25.92
C THR A 60 2.48 1.61 -24.86
N PRO A 61 1.55 0.72 -25.25
CA PRO A 61 0.82 -0.09 -24.30
C PRO A 61 1.75 -1.02 -23.51
N THR A 62 1.58 -1.07 -22.19
CA THR A 62 2.26 -2.05 -21.35
C THR A 62 1.59 -3.41 -21.52
N ARG A 63 2.34 -4.41 -21.98
CA ARG A 63 1.82 -5.74 -22.27
C ARG A 63 2.09 -6.70 -21.12
N PHE A 64 1.14 -7.57 -20.81
CA PHE A 64 1.30 -8.66 -19.85
C PHE A 64 0.85 -9.98 -20.50
N ALA A 65 1.63 -11.04 -20.31
CA ALA A 65 1.24 -12.39 -20.71
C ALA A 65 0.67 -13.15 -19.51
N PHE A 66 -0.40 -13.89 -19.76
CA PHE A 66 -0.93 -14.83 -18.78
C PHE A 66 -0.16 -16.14 -18.85
N THR A 67 -0.04 -16.83 -17.72
CA THR A 67 0.64 -18.14 -17.69
C THR A 67 -0.23 -19.21 -18.36
N GLN A 68 -1.55 -19.02 -18.30
CA GLN A 68 -2.57 -19.82 -18.96
C GLN A 68 -3.66 -18.86 -19.47
N PRO A 69 -4.43 -19.21 -20.51
CA PRO A 69 -5.55 -18.38 -20.93
C PRO A 69 -6.49 -18.06 -19.75
N ALA A 70 -6.68 -16.77 -19.47
CA ALA A 70 -7.38 -16.27 -18.30
C ALA A 70 -8.76 -15.73 -18.68
N SER A 71 -9.80 -16.25 -18.03
CA SER A 71 -11.16 -15.71 -18.12
C SER A 71 -11.47 -14.65 -17.06
N LEU A 72 -10.61 -14.51 -16.04
CA LEU A 72 -10.75 -13.53 -14.97
C LEU A 72 -9.42 -12.84 -14.72
N ILE A 73 -9.43 -11.52 -14.89
CA ILE A 73 -8.26 -10.66 -14.84
C ILE A 73 -8.59 -9.55 -13.85
N ARG A 74 -7.66 -9.24 -12.95
CA ARG A 74 -7.82 -8.13 -12.01
C ARG A 74 -6.76 -7.09 -12.26
N ILE A 75 -7.16 -5.83 -12.29
CA ILE A 75 -6.29 -4.68 -12.50
C ILE A 75 -6.49 -3.76 -11.30
N ILE A 76 -5.40 -3.47 -10.61
CA ILE A 76 -5.37 -2.43 -9.59
C ILE A 76 -4.70 -1.22 -10.23
N SER A 77 -5.43 -0.11 -10.34
CA SER A 77 -4.93 1.13 -10.92
C SER A 77 -4.88 2.23 -9.88
N GLN A 78 -3.90 3.12 -10.00
CA GLN A 78 -3.75 4.25 -9.08
C GLN A 78 -3.20 5.46 -9.83
N PRO A 79 -3.81 6.65 -9.64
CA PRO A 79 -3.28 7.87 -10.22
C PRO A 79 -2.17 8.44 -9.34
N VAL A 80 -1.12 8.94 -9.99
CA VAL A 80 -0.04 9.70 -9.36
C VAL A 80 -0.38 11.17 -9.51
N ILE A 81 -0.51 11.86 -8.38
CA ILE A 81 -1.00 13.22 -8.28
C ILE A 81 0.17 14.18 -8.07
N ALA A 82 0.10 15.31 -8.77
CA ALA A 82 1.04 16.41 -8.57
C ALA A 82 0.88 17.01 -7.16
N PRO A 83 1.97 17.32 -6.43
CA PRO A 83 1.89 17.87 -5.07
C PRO A 83 0.98 19.09 -4.94
N GLU A 84 1.03 20.01 -5.91
CA GLU A 84 0.19 21.19 -5.98
C GLU A 84 -1.30 20.85 -6.07
N SER A 85 -1.65 19.88 -6.92
CA SER A 85 -3.04 19.44 -7.08
C SER A 85 -3.54 18.67 -5.87
N TRP A 86 -2.64 17.94 -5.18
CA TRP A 86 -2.97 17.24 -3.95
C TRP A 86 -3.58 18.19 -2.92
N GLU A 87 -3.02 19.39 -2.77
CA GLU A 87 -3.51 20.36 -1.79
C GLU A 87 -4.82 21.05 -2.18
N GLU A 88 -5.00 21.29 -3.47
CA GLU A 88 -6.16 22.03 -4.00
C GLU A 88 -7.41 21.17 -4.16
N ARG A 89 -7.28 19.84 -4.21
CA ARG A 89 -8.36 18.93 -4.60
C ARG A 89 -8.53 17.77 -3.66
N ASP A 90 -9.77 17.26 -3.63
CA ASP A 90 -10.13 16.08 -2.86
C ASP A 90 -10.39 14.85 -3.73
N ASN A 91 -10.40 15.01 -5.06
CA ASN A 91 -10.59 13.90 -6.00
C ASN A 91 -9.95 14.17 -7.37
N TRP A 92 -9.72 13.09 -8.13
CA TRP A 92 -9.14 13.11 -9.46
C TRP A 92 -9.74 12.04 -10.35
N THR A 93 -10.00 12.39 -11.60
CA THR A 93 -10.43 11.44 -12.64
C THR A 93 -9.26 10.99 -13.48
N TYR A 94 -9.28 9.75 -13.93
CA TYR A 94 -8.28 9.20 -14.84
C TYR A 94 -8.86 8.03 -15.62
N GLY A 95 -8.25 7.71 -16.75
CA GLY A 95 -8.71 6.64 -17.63
C GLY A 95 -7.59 5.88 -18.31
N TYR A 96 -7.81 4.58 -18.51
CA TYR A 96 -6.91 3.70 -19.23
C TYR A 96 -7.69 2.75 -20.15
N ARG A 97 -7.06 2.37 -21.26
CA ARG A 97 -7.59 1.40 -22.22
C ARG A 97 -7.00 0.04 -21.94
N VAL A 98 -7.85 -0.98 -22.01
CA VAL A 98 -7.49 -2.38 -21.89
C VAL A 98 -7.82 -3.10 -23.19
N THR A 99 -6.83 -3.79 -23.75
CA THR A 99 -6.97 -4.62 -24.94
C THR A 99 -6.59 -6.07 -24.59
N LEU A 100 -7.54 -7.01 -24.68
CA LEU A 100 -7.29 -8.44 -24.48
C LEU A 100 -7.09 -9.14 -25.82
N LYS A 101 -6.10 -10.03 -25.87
CA LYS A 101 -5.77 -10.82 -27.06
C LYS A 101 -5.74 -12.31 -26.75
N ASP A 102 -6.13 -13.12 -27.73
CA ASP A 102 -6.01 -14.58 -27.67
C ASP A 102 -4.55 -15.05 -27.89
N ALA A 103 -4.36 -16.37 -27.99
CA ALA A 103 -3.04 -16.97 -28.16
C ALA A 103 -2.42 -16.66 -29.54
N GLN A 104 -3.25 -16.36 -30.53
CA GLN A 104 -2.86 -16.00 -31.90
C GLN A 104 -2.63 -14.49 -32.05
N GLY A 105 -2.91 -13.70 -31.00
CA GLY A 105 -2.82 -12.25 -31.00
C GLY A 105 -4.06 -11.56 -31.57
N ALA A 106 -5.14 -12.30 -31.85
CA ALA A 106 -6.39 -11.71 -32.28
C ALA A 106 -7.07 -10.98 -31.13
N LEU A 107 -7.77 -9.90 -31.46
CA LEU A 107 -8.49 -9.08 -30.50
C LEU A 107 -9.70 -9.84 -29.96
N ILE A 108 -9.75 -10.03 -28.65
CA ILE A 108 -10.95 -10.53 -27.95
C ILE A 108 -11.78 -9.34 -27.48
N TYR A 109 -11.11 -8.34 -26.92
CA TYR A 109 -11.75 -7.30 -26.13
C TYR A 109 -10.96 -5.99 -26.21
N ASN A 110 -11.66 -4.86 -26.31
CA ASN A 110 -11.06 -3.54 -26.18
C ASN A 110 -12.02 -2.62 -25.42
N ARG A 111 -11.59 -2.06 -24.28
CA ARG A 111 -12.45 -1.20 -23.45
C ARG A 111 -11.67 -0.11 -22.75
N ASP A 112 -12.30 1.05 -22.65
CA ASP A 112 -11.86 2.17 -21.83
C ASP A 112 -12.47 2.08 -20.44
N ILE A 113 -11.63 2.23 -19.43
CA ILE A 113 -11.99 2.23 -18.02
C ILE A 113 -11.66 3.60 -17.45
N PHE A 114 -12.68 4.27 -16.92
CA PHE A 114 -12.56 5.56 -16.26
C PHE A 114 -12.84 5.39 -14.78
N SER A 115 -12.08 6.10 -13.96
CA SER A 115 -12.12 5.98 -12.51
C SER A 115 -12.05 7.35 -11.85
N LEU A 116 -12.63 7.43 -10.65
CA LEU A 116 -12.57 8.58 -9.76
C LEU A 116 -11.81 8.15 -8.51
N SER A 117 -10.63 8.72 -8.30
CA SER A 117 -9.83 8.50 -7.10
C SER A 117 -10.05 9.63 -6.10
N LEU A 118 -10.14 9.28 -4.82
CA LEU A 118 -10.35 10.23 -3.72
C LEU A 118 -9.06 10.44 -2.93
N ARG A 119 -8.97 11.61 -2.30
CA ARG A 119 -7.90 11.99 -1.37
C ARG A 119 -8.04 11.19 -0.05
N PRO A 120 -7.11 10.25 0.24
CA PRO A 120 -7.26 9.27 1.32
C PRO A 120 -7.18 9.87 2.74
N ASP A 121 -6.42 10.95 2.93
CA ASP A 121 -6.19 11.61 4.22
C ASP A 121 -7.36 12.52 4.65
N LYS A 122 -8.06 13.13 3.69
CA LYS A 122 -9.19 14.04 3.97
C LYS A 122 -10.55 13.34 4.01
N LEU A 123 -10.80 12.41 3.09
CA LEU A 123 -12.16 11.92 2.84
C LEU A 123 -12.51 10.59 3.52
N LEU A 124 -11.55 9.87 4.08
CA LEU A 124 -11.80 8.58 4.72
C LEU A 124 -11.72 8.66 6.25
N PRO A 125 -12.66 8.04 6.98
CA PRO A 125 -12.52 7.87 8.42
C PRO A 125 -11.26 7.05 8.71
N TYR A 126 -10.51 7.44 9.75
CA TYR A 126 -9.26 6.81 10.22
C TYR A 126 -8.02 7.01 9.32
N LYS A 127 -7.76 8.25 8.84
CA LYS A 127 -6.50 8.71 8.19
C LYS A 127 -5.71 7.55 7.54
N ARG A 128 -6.28 6.97 6.46
CA ARG A 128 -5.65 5.80 5.81
C ARG A 128 -4.23 6.14 5.39
N PRO A 129 -3.30 5.16 5.44
CA PRO A 129 -1.92 5.42 5.03
C PRO A 129 -1.90 5.93 3.58
N VAL A 130 -1.13 6.99 3.37
CA VAL A 130 -0.89 7.58 2.05
C VAL A 130 0.20 6.76 1.38
N ARG A 131 0.01 6.49 0.10
CA ARG A 131 1.02 5.81 -0.71
C ARG A 131 1.87 6.83 -1.42
N ILE A 132 3.18 6.60 -1.45
CA ILE A 132 4.14 7.52 -2.04
C ILE A 132 5.23 6.80 -2.82
N PHE A 133 5.91 7.53 -3.70
CA PHE A 133 7.22 7.15 -4.23
C PHE A 133 8.32 7.77 -3.37
N ARG A 134 9.46 7.07 -3.28
CA ARG A 134 10.67 7.61 -2.65
C ARG A 134 11.59 8.21 -3.72
N GLY A 135 12.35 9.23 -3.37
CA GLY A 135 13.36 9.85 -4.23
C GLY A 135 12.85 11.08 -4.99
N LYS A 136 13.29 11.24 -6.25
CA LYS A 136 13.00 12.43 -7.07
C LYS A 136 11.53 12.53 -7.51
N ASP A 137 10.86 11.40 -7.65
CA ASP A 137 9.42 11.34 -7.93
C ASP A 137 8.67 11.66 -6.63
N LYS A 138 8.32 12.93 -6.42
CA LYS A 138 7.54 13.40 -5.27
C LYS A 138 6.03 13.15 -5.41
N GLY A 139 5.62 12.25 -6.30
CA GLY A 139 4.22 11.99 -6.60
C GLY A 139 3.50 11.37 -5.40
N LEU A 140 2.34 11.93 -5.07
CA LEU A 140 1.42 11.38 -4.07
C LEU A 140 0.41 10.49 -4.77
N ILE A 141 0.05 9.37 -4.15
CA ILE A 141 -0.84 8.38 -4.77
C ILE A 141 -2.19 8.45 -4.06
N ALA A 142 -3.23 8.79 -4.82
CA ALA A 142 -4.60 8.80 -4.31
C ALA A 142 -5.13 7.37 -4.14
N LEU A 143 -6.40 7.20 -3.75
CA LEU A 143 -6.97 5.86 -3.59
C LEU A 143 -6.88 5.02 -4.87
N GLN A 144 -6.46 3.77 -4.70
CA GLN A 144 -6.44 2.78 -5.78
C GLN A 144 -7.86 2.34 -6.15
N ASP A 145 -8.05 2.03 -7.42
CA ASP A 145 -9.25 1.40 -7.94
C ASP A 145 -8.99 -0.08 -8.28
N ASP A 146 -10.04 -0.89 -8.28
CA ASP A 146 -9.98 -2.33 -8.46
C ASP A 146 -10.97 -2.79 -9.55
N ALA A 147 -10.45 -3.03 -10.75
CA ALA A 147 -11.23 -3.52 -11.87
C ALA A 147 -11.06 -5.03 -12.05
N VAL A 148 -12.17 -5.76 -12.11
CA VAL A 148 -12.19 -7.19 -12.48
C VAL A 148 -12.84 -7.36 -13.84
N LEU A 149 -12.09 -7.92 -14.78
CA LEU A 149 -12.52 -8.18 -16.14
C LEU A 149 -12.84 -9.66 -16.32
N VAL A 150 -13.94 -9.92 -17.02
CA VAL A 150 -14.36 -11.26 -17.44
C VAL A 150 -14.12 -11.38 -18.95
N SER A 151 -13.44 -12.43 -19.38
CA SER A 151 -13.14 -12.69 -20.80
C SER A 151 -13.67 -14.06 -21.21
N ASP A 152 -14.50 -14.07 -22.24
CA ASP A 152 -14.94 -15.26 -22.97
C ASP A 152 -14.93 -14.95 -24.48
N PRO A 153 -13.99 -15.53 -25.27
CA PRO A 153 -13.03 -16.56 -24.89
C PRO A 153 -11.96 -16.07 -23.89
N ALA A 154 -11.28 -17.02 -23.24
CA ALA A 154 -10.19 -16.73 -22.31
C ALA A 154 -9.01 -16.03 -23.02
N ALA A 155 -8.50 -14.96 -22.42
CA ALA A 155 -7.42 -14.15 -23.00
C ALA A 155 -6.04 -14.75 -22.71
N SER A 156 -5.11 -14.65 -23.65
CA SER A 156 -3.70 -15.08 -23.45
C SER A 156 -2.77 -13.91 -23.14
N SER A 157 -3.15 -12.68 -23.50
CA SER A 157 -2.44 -11.47 -23.06
C SER A 157 -3.37 -10.28 -22.88
N ILE A 158 -2.89 -9.28 -22.16
CA ILE A 158 -3.53 -7.98 -21.95
C ILE A 158 -2.53 -6.87 -22.24
N GLU A 159 -2.99 -5.84 -22.95
CA GLU A 159 -2.28 -4.59 -23.17
C GLU A 159 -3.04 -3.46 -22.48
N ILE A 160 -2.32 -2.60 -21.77
CA ILE A 160 -2.90 -1.48 -21.02
C ILE A 160 -2.17 -0.19 -21.39
N SER A 161 -2.91 0.85 -21.74
CA SER A 161 -2.37 2.17 -22.06
C SER A 161 -3.15 3.28 -21.35
N ALA A 162 -2.47 4.35 -20.95
CA ALA A 162 -3.15 5.53 -20.42
C ALA A 162 -3.89 6.24 -21.56
N ILE A 163 -5.11 6.72 -21.31
CA ILE A 163 -5.89 7.48 -22.32
C ILE A 163 -6.33 8.85 -21.83
N GLU A 164 -6.60 9.00 -20.53
CA GLU A 164 -7.07 10.25 -19.95
C GLU A 164 -6.40 10.48 -18.60
N LEU A 165 -5.82 11.66 -18.45
CA LEU A 165 -5.27 12.16 -17.19
C LEU A 165 -6.09 13.39 -16.84
N GLY A 166 -6.97 13.28 -15.84
CA GLY A 166 -7.68 14.43 -15.31
C GLY A 166 -6.70 15.45 -14.76
N GLU A 167 -7.15 16.69 -14.62
CA GLU A 167 -6.30 17.76 -14.13
C GLU A 167 -5.74 17.43 -12.72
N GLY A 168 -4.41 17.55 -12.59
CA GLY A 168 -3.67 17.15 -11.39
C GLY A 168 -3.09 15.73 -11.43
N VAL A 169 -3.58 14.87 -12.31
CA VAL A 169 -3.03 13.52 -12.51
C VAL A 169 -1.83 13.59 -13.44
N GLN A 170 -0.66 13.21 -12.94
CA GLN A 170 0.58 13.21 -13.71
C GLN A 170 0.75 11.90 -14.49
N LYS A 171 0.43 10.77 -13.86
CA LYS A 171 0.64 9.42 -14.38
C LYS A 171 -0.42 8.46 -13.81
N ILE A 172 -0.55 7.31 -14.46
CA ILE A 172 -1.33 6.17 -13.95
C ILE A 172 -0.36 5.01 -13.81
N ASP A 173 -0.33 4.41 -12.63
CA ASP A 173 0.42 3.20 -12.37
C ASP A 173 -0.55 2.04 -12.13
N VAL A 174 -0.20 0.85 -12.60
CA VAL A 174 -1.07 -0.34 -12.50
C VAL A 174 -0.34 -1.56 -11.96
N ARG A 175 -1.13 -2.49 -11.43
CA ARG A 175 -0.75 -3.89 -11.21
C ARG A 175 -1.79 -4.80 -11.83
N THR A 176 -1.32 -5.79 -12.57
CA THR A 176 -2.19 -6.75 -13.25
C THR A 176 -2.07 -8.10 -12.56
N TYR A 177 -3.19 -8.80 -12.46
CA TYR A 177 -3.29 -10.11 -11.83
C TYR A 177 -4.06 -11.08 -12.70
N GLU A 178 -3.62 -12.32 -12.69
CA GLU A 178 -4.42 -13.45 -13.18
C GLU A 178 -4.96 -14.26 -12.00
N ARG A 179 -6.18 -14.78 -12.16
CA ARG A 179 -6.73 -15.73 -11.21
C ARG A 179 -6.06 -17.09 -11.41
N VAL A 180 -5.46 -17.63 -10.36
CA VAL A 180 -4.95 -19.01 -10.35
C VAL A 180 -6.05 -19.91 -9.81
N SER A 181 -6.65 -20.72 -10.67
CA SER A 181 -7.66 -21.70 -10.28
C SER A 181 -6.98 -22.94 -9.68
N PHE A 182 -6.92 -23.03 -8.36
CA PHE A 182 -6.63 -24.30 -7.70
C PHE A 182 -7.93 -25.09 -7.54
N ILE A 183 -8.00 -26.30 -8.10
CA ILE A 183 -9.18 -27.16 -8.00
C ILE A 183 -8.96 -28.22 -6.91
N GLY A 184 -9.95 -28.33 -6.02
CA GLY A 184 -10.19 -29.49 -5.15
C GLY A 184 -9.00 -29.90 -4.27
N SER A 185 -8.59 -31.17 -4.38
CA SER A 185 -7.54 -31.78 -3.56
C SER A 185 -6.19 -31.07 -3.67
N THR A 186 -5.89 -30.47 -4.82
CA THR A 186 -4.65 -29.70 -5.06
C THR A 186 -4.60 -28.43 -4.21
N ALA A 187 -5.75 -27.74 -4.06
CA ALA A 187 -5.86 -26.54 -3.22
C ALA A 187 -5.63 -26.88 -1.74
N LEU A 188 -6.27 -27.97 -1.26
CA LEU A 188 -6.09 -28.45 0.10
C LEU A 188 -4.66 -28.90 0.38
N ALA A 189 -4.04 -29.63 -0.55
CA ALA A 189 -2.64 -30.04 -0.43
C ALA A 189 -1.71 -28.84 -0.42
N ALA A 190 -1.96 -27.83 -1.26
CA ALA A 190 -1.20 -26.58 -1.28
C ALA A 190 -1.32 -25.82 0.05
N PHE A 191 -2.51 -25.77 0.65
CA PHE A 191 -2.72 -25.19 1.99
C PHE A 191 -1.91 -25.91 3.06
N ARG A 192 -1.98 -27.25 3.11
CA ARG A 192 -1.30 -28.06 4.14
C ARG A 192 0.22 -28.00 4.08
N ARG A 193 0.81 -27.68 2.92
CA ARG A 193 2.26 -27.54 2.73
C ARG A 193 2.80 -26.19 3.24
N ARG A 194 1.94 -25.26 3.63
CA ARG A 194 2.33 -23.93 4.12
C ARG A 194 2.76 -23.97 5.57
N SER A 195 3.59 -23.02 5.97
CA SER A 195 3.94 -22.84 7.37
C SER A 195 2.69 -22.49 8.19
N PRO A 196 2.67 -22.77 9.51
CA PRO A 196 1.55 -22.36 10.37
C PRO A 196 1.25 -20.86 10.29
N GLU A 197 2.28 -20.02 10.16
CA GLU A 197 2.14 -18.57 10.01
C GLU A 197 1.46 -18.19 8.69
N GLU A 198 1.87 -18.81 7.57
CA GLU A 198 1.21 -18.59 6.27
C GLU A 198 -0.25 -19.06 6.30
N GLN A 199 -0.54 -20.19 6.96
CA GLN A 199 -1.91 -20.69 7.12
C GLN A 199 -2.77 -19.71 7.94
N ALA A 200 -2.24 -19.20 9.06
CA ALA A 200 -2.92 -18.20 9.89
C ALA A 200 -3.17 -16.90 9.11
N ASN A 201 -2.19 -16.43 8.35
CA ASN A 201 -2.34 -15.25 7.50
C ASN A 201 -3.42 -15.42 6.43
N LEU A 202 -3.51 -16.60 5.81
CA LEU A 202 -4.58 -16.91 4.85
C LEU A 202 -5.96 -17.00 5.51
N ALA A 203 -6.02 -17.48 6.76
CA ALA A 203 -7.26 -17.58 7.52
C ALA A 203 -7.69 -16.25 8.15
N LYS A 204 -6.86 -15.19 8.15
CA LYS A 204 -7.09 -13.92 8.85
C LYS A 204 -8.43 -13.24 8.54
N ALA A 205 -9.00 -13.47 7.37
CA ALA A 205 -10.31 -12.93 6.97
C ALA A 205 -11.51 -13.78 7.47
N ASN A 206 -11.27 -14.94 8.08
CA ASN A 206 -12.29 -15.82 8.64
C ASN A 206 -12.42 -15.59 10.14
N ALA A 207 -13.60 -15.89 10.69
CA ALA A 207 -13.84 -15.83 12.13
C ALA A 207 -13.08 -16.91 12.93
N LEU A 208 -12.65 -17.99 12.26
CA LEU A 208 -12.01 -19.15 12.88
C LEU A 208 -10.55 -19.28 12.42
N PRO A 209 -9.62 -19.69 13.32
CA PRO A 209 -8.26 -19.98 12.94
C PRO A 209 -8.16 -21.28 12.10
N PRO A 210 -7.04 -21.49 11.38
CA PRO A 210 -6.85 -22.55 10.40
C PRO A 210 -7.28 -23.96 10.84
N GLU A 211 -6.98 -24.31 12.09
CA GLU A 211 -7.19 -25.62 12.69
C GLU A 211 -8.66 -26.00 12.84
N PHE A 212 -9.57 -25.02 12.96
CA PHE A 212 -11.01 -25.26 13.04
C PHE A 212 -11.72 -25.18 11.69
N LEU A 213 -11.04 -24.75 10.63
CA LEU A 213 -11.59 -24.76 9.29
C LEU A 213 -11.72 -26.19 8.78
N THR A 214 -12.85 -26.49 8.14
CA THR A 214 -13.08 -27.74 7.41
C THR A 214 -12.13 -27.85 6.20
N ASN A 215 -11.96 -29.06 5.66
CA ASN A 215 -11.14 -29.26 4.47
C ASN A 215 -11.64 -28.46 3.25
N SER A 216 -12.96 -28.30 3.10
CA SER A 216 -13.56 -27.46 2.05
C SER A 216 -13.24 -26.00 2.25
N GLU A 217 -13.33 -25.48 3.48
CA GLU A 217 -12.99 -24.09 3.78
C GLU A 217 -11.50 -23.82 3.53
N ARG A 218 -10.62 -24.71 4.00
CA ARG A 218 -9.17 -24.61 3.73
C ARG A 218 -8.85 -24.64 2.24
N ALA A 219 -9.55 -25.47 1.47
CA ALA A 219 -9.41 -25.49 0.02
C ALA A 219 -9.87 -24.16 -0.59
N ASN A 220 -11.02 -23.62 -0.13
CA ASN A 220 -11.57 -22.35 -0.59
C ASN A 220 -10.64 -21.16 -0.33
N LEU A 221 -9.85 -21.17 0.76
CA LEU A 221 -8.80 -20.16 0.99
C LEU A 221 -7.74 -20.13 -0.12
N PHE A 222 -7.60 -21.22 -0.88
CA PHE A 222 -6.66 -21.32 -2.00
C PHE A 222 -7.31 -21.28 -3.39
N THR A 223 -8.63 -21.44 -3.50
CA THR A 223 -9.33 -21.53 -4.80
C THR A 223 -9.30 -20.22 -5.60
N ASN A 224 -9.17 -19.05 -4.93
CA ASN A 224 -9.30 -17.72 -5.53
C ASN A 224 -8.07 -16.83 -5.34
N ARG A 225 -6.86 -17.37 -5.55
CA ARG A 225 -5.65 -16.55 -5.43
C ARG A 225 -5.39 -15.76 -6.71
N TRP A 226 -5.05 -14.50 -6.52
CA TRP A 226 -4.56 -13.62 -7.57
C TRP A 226 -3.03 -13.70 -7.61
N ARG A 227 -2.47 -14.03 -8.79
CA ARG A 227 -1.03 -13.95 -9.03
C ARG A 227 -0.71 -12.65 -9.75
N VAL A 228 0.24 -11.88 -9.22
CA VAL A 228 0.76 -10.67 -9.86
C VAL A 228 1.44 -11.06 -11.17
N LEU A 229 1.19 -10.29 -12.23
CA LEU A 229 1.87 -10.41 -13.50
C LEU A 229 2.95 -9.34 -13.63
N GLY A 230 4.10 -9.75 -14.17
CA GLY A 230 5.09 -8.82 -14.69
C GLY A 230 4.78 -8.46 -16.14
N PRO A 231 5.11 -7.23 -16.59
CA PRO A 231 5.00 -6.86 -17.98
C PRO A 231 6.00 -7.65 -18.83
N MET A 232 5.68 -7.80 -20.11
CA MET A 232 6.57 -8.31 -21.13
C MET A 232 7.44 -7.18 -21.66
N GLY A 233 8.71 -7.49 -21.97
CA GLY A 233 9.65 -6.55 -22.58
C GLY A 233 10.81 -6.20 -21.66
N ILE A 234 11.42 -5.04 -21.92
CA ILE A 234 12.59 -4.51 -21.22
C ILE A 234 12.21 -3.23 -20.46
N ASP A 235 12.56 -3.16 -19.18
CA ASP A 235 12.38 -1.97 -18.35
C ASP A 235 13.11 -0.75 -18.94
N GLY A 236 12.46 0.40 -18.90
CA GLY A 236 12.90 1.65 -19.54
C GLY A 236 12.68 1.72 -21.06
N ARG A 237 12.24 0.63 -21.70
CA ARG A 237 11.89 0.60 -23.13
C ARG A 237 10.42 0.30 -23.35
N ASP A 238 9.96 -0.86 -22.89
CA ASP A 238 8.61 -1.36 -23.12
C ASP A 238 7.68 -1.05 -21.93
N TYR A 239 8.26 -0.88 -20.75
CA TYR A 239 7.55 -0.52 -19.52
C TYR A 239 8.47 0.25 -18.57
N SER A 240 7.91 0.85 -17.53
CA SER A 240 8.66 1.46 -16.41
C SER A 240 8.14 0.91 -15.09
N VAL A 241 9.05 0.37 -14.26
CA VAL A 241 8.70 -0.17 -12.93
C VAL A 241 8.97 0.85 -11.83
N HIS A 242 8.06 0.95 -10.87
CA HIS A 242 8.20 1.82 -9.70
C HIS A 242 7.88 1.07 -8.41
N VAL A 243 8.52 1.49 -7.31
CA VAL A 243 8.25 0.97 -5.97
C VAL A 243 7.38 1.96 -5.22
N VAL A 244 6.22 1.49 -4.82
CA VAL A 244 5.27 2.24 -4.00
C VAL A 244 5.47 1.82 -2.55
N TYR A 245 5.53 2.83 -1.69
CA TYR A 245 5.59 2.67 -0.25
C TYR A 245 4.27 3.11 0.35
N GLU A 246 3.82 2.39 1.36
CA GLU A 246 2.65 2.74 2.15
C GLU A 246 3.10 3.16 3.54
N GLY A 247 2.62 4.30 4.02
CA GLY A 247 2.78 4.66 5.43
C GLY A 247 1.86 5.79 5.85
N LYS A 248 1.89 6.12 7.14
CA LYS A 248 1.02 7.16 7.70
C LYS A 248 1.53 8.52 7.22
N ALA A 249 0.62 9.38 6.74
CA ALA A 249 0.95 10.78 6.61
C ALA A 249 1.15 11.33 8.02
N ILE A 250 2.38 11.72 8.36
CA ILE A 250 2.65 12.51 9.55
C ILE A 250 1.96 13.85 9.30
N SER A 251 0.94 14.19 10.08
CA SER A 251 0.38 15.54 10.05
C SER A 251 1.41 16.51 10.61
N ASP A 252 1.61 17.66 9.96
CA ASP A 252 2.51 18.75 10.38
C ASP A 252 2.19 19.30 11.79
N ASP A 253 1.10 18.87 12.41
CA ASP A 253 0.65 19.34 13.71
C ASP A 253 1.41 18.74 14.90
N GLY A 254 2.40 17.85 14.69
CA GLY A 254 3.27 17.33 15.77
C GLY A 254 2.56 16.54 16.87
N GLU A 255 1.24 16.40 16.82
CA GLU A 255 0.46 15.58 17.73
C GLU A 255 0.26 14.20 17.11
N GLU A 256 1.04 13.23 17.60
CA GLU A 256 0.64 11.82 17.54
C GLU A 256 -0.67 11.68 18.32
N GLN A 257 -1.79 11.54 17.61
CA GLN A 257 -3.08 11.08 18.16
C GLN A 257 -3.45 9.71 17.57
#